data_AF-A0A3N9Y065-F1
#
_entry.id   AF-A0A3N9Y065-F1
#
_cell.length_a   1.000
_cell.length_b   1.000
_cell.length_c   1.000
_cell.angle_alpha   90.00
_cell.angle_beta   90.00
_cell.angle_gamma   90.00
#
_symmetry.space_group_name_H-M   'P 1'
#
loop_
_entity.id
_entity.type
_entity.pdbx_description
1 polymer ?
#
loop_
_entity_poly.entity_id
_entity_poly.type
_entity_poly.pdbx_seq_one_letter_code
_entity_poly.pdbx_strand_id
1 'polypeptide(L)'
;MSNPNDDSYVKARALARAARRGPLAGLLGDPNVSGLAYGRREVSGRRTDEPALVVYVVRKVPRQFLPTTRLLPRRVYFGSDFVEVDVVETGPFFAQEFTARERPAPNGVSVAHIDVTAGTLGALVTDNTDGSLCILSNNHVLANSNAGAIGDAIVQPGPADGGTAPADTIATLKRFVMINAAGNRVDCAIGQVAQPNDVVDRVKDDIFPVANSNHPAIGLLFAGSCNRTLINPIDEVLQQLDVTFLSGANAIAGVDIGSNVEKVGRTTEYTTSTVTELDVSASIDYGPGVGVLSFEGQIATAHLSEGGDSGSVVYLGGEGGNESACGCASSSTARRVLDRDVDLDVAVEKEFRQRYLQQTRVGRFAVDTYFANEDRLVARARATKLSDADRRHLQKLYDTYAETARAAMLQPQRCEATLTTEHIDEARKTLRRFADRLTTEELTAAEEVLALANDAVGRTPMEILRMLDDEQLLQKAQELVERVPTLCAPGSGRRGDGGCGCGGGGSAGHGG
;
A
#
# COMPACT_ATOMS: atom_id res chain seq x y z
N MET A 1 42.48 8.43 0.19
CA MET A 1 41.06 8.40 0.60
C MET A 1 40.95 9.18 1.90
N SER A 2 40.33 10.36 1.87
CA SER A 2 40.17 11.23 3.04
C SER A 2 39.18 10.64 4.05
N ASN A 3 39.48 10.83 5.34
CA ASN A 3 38.73 10.32 6.48
C ASN A 3 37.34 11.01 6.55
N PRO A 4 36.20 10.29 6.65
CA PRO A 4 34.87 10.90 6.77
C PRO A 4 34.67 11.77 8.03
N ASN A 5 35.62 11.74 8.97
CA ASN A 5 35.72 12.63 10.14
C ASN A 5 36.54 13.91 9.88
N ASP A 6 36.83 14.26 8.64
CA ASP A 6 37.40 15.56 8.29
C ASP A 6 36.41 16.68 8.66
N ASP A 7 36.82 17.62 9.51
CA ASP A 7 36.00 18.75 10.02
C ASP A 7 35.25 19.49 8.90
N SER A 8 35.82 19.48 7.69
CA SER A 8 35.20 20.02 6.47
C SER A 8 33.88 19.34 6.10
N TYR A 9 33.76 18.01 6.22
CA TYR A 9 32.55 17.26 5.90
C TYR A 9 31.47 17.41 6.96
N VAL A 10 31.85 17.48 8.24
CA VAL A 10 30.89 17.69 9.34
C VAL A 10 30.27 19.08 9.23
N LYS A 11 31.13 20.10 9.03
CA LYS A 11 30.69 21.48 8.82
C LYS A 11 29.85 21.64 7.57
N ALA A 12 30.29 21.10 6.42
CA ALA A 12 29.54 21.20 5.17
C ALA A 12 28.18 20.46 5.23
N ARG A 13 28.08 19.34 5.95
CA ARG A 13 26.79 18.64 6.18
C ARG A 13 25.81 19.49 6.99
N ALA A 14 26.31 20.21 8.02
CA ALA A 14 25.48 21.12 8.81
C ALA A 14 24.99 22.31 7.96
N LEU A 15 25.88 22.90 7.15
CA LEU A 15 25.53 23.98 6.22
C LEU A 15 24.55 23.51 5.13
N ALA A 16 24.70 22.30 4.59
CA ALA A 16 23.75 21.70 3.65
C ALA A 16 22.36 21.47 4.28
N ARG A 17 22.30 21.07 5.56
CA ARG A 17 21.03 20.96 6.30
C ARG A 17 20.38 22.35 6.48
N ALA A 18 21.16 23.36 6.84
CA ALA A 18 20.66 24.74 6.96
C ALA A 18 20.16 25.28 5.62
N ALA A 19 20.88 25.02 4.52
CA ALA A 19 20.50 25.42 3.17
C ALA A 19 19.16 24.82 2.75
N ARG A 20 18.96 23.51 2.99
CA ARG A 20 17.70 22.80 2.72
C ARG A 20 16.51 23.31 3.54
N ARG A 21 16.73 23.83 4.74
CA ARG A 21 15.68 24.35 5.63
C ARG A 21 15.40 25.84 5.45
N GLY A 22 16.28 26.57 4.77
CA GLY A 22 16.15 28.02 4.55
C GLY A 22 16.18 28.37 3.07
N PRO A 23 17.31 28.87 2.52
CA PRO A 23 17.38 29.40 1.15
C PRO A 23 16.88 28.47 0.04
N LEU A 24 16.96 27.15 0.24
CA LEU A 24 16.54 26.14 -0.75
C LEU A 24 15.29 25.35 -0.32
N ALA A 25 14.57 25.77 0.74
CA ALA A 25 13.41 25.03 1.25
C ALA A 25 12.30 24.87 0.21
N GLY A 26 12.08 25.89 -0.63
CA GLY A 26 11.07 25.86 -1.69
C GLY A 26 11.45 25.02 -2.91
N LEU A 27 12.68 24.49 -2.98
CA LEU A 27 13.20 23.86 -4.19
C LEU A 27 12.51 22.52 -4.51
N LEU A 28 12.04 21.80 -3.50
CA LEU A 28 11.23 20.57 -3.69
C LEU A 28 9.84 20.85 -4.28
N GLY A 29 9.40 22.11 -4.35
CA GLY A 29 8.19 22.52 -5.05
C GLY A 29 8.37 22.74 -6.55
N ASP A 30 9.61 22.75 -7.07
CA ASP A 30 9.87 22.86 -8.51
C ASP A 30 9.69 21.49 -9.19
N PRO A 31 8.84 21.36 -10.24
CA PRO A 31 8.55 20.08 -10.88
C PRO A 31 9.77 19.44 -11.59
N ASN A 32 10.85 20.19 -11.81
CA ASN A 32 12.10 19.65 -12.37
C ASN A 32 13.08 19.16 -11.28
N VAL A 33 12.78 19.37 -9.99
CA VAL A 33 13.62 18.92 -8.87
C VAL A 33 13.05 17.63 -8.30
N SER A 34 13.87 16.57 -8.30
CA SER A 34 13.50 15.24 -7.84
C SER A 34 13.97 14.94 -6.41
N GLY A 35 14.89 15.72 -5.85
CA GLY A 35 15.33 15.54 -4.46
C GLY A 35 16.54 16.39 -4.07
N LEU A 36 16.86 16.39 -2.76
CA LEU A 36 17.99 17.14 -2.18
C LEU A 36 18.81 16.25 -1.25
N ALA A 37 20.12 16.20 -1.47
CA ALA A 37 21.07 15.39 -0.71
C ALA A 37 22.29 16.19 -0.25
N TYR A 38 23.12 15.54 0.56
CA TYR A 38 24.48 15.98 0.87
C TYR A 38 25.42 14.87 0.43
N GLY A 39 26.46 15.21 -0.33
CA GLY A 39 27.35 14.22 -0.91
C GLY A 39 28.60 14.87 -1.47
N ARG A 40 29.23 14.17 -2.40
CA ARG A 40 30.41 14.64 -3.11
C ARG A 40 29.99 15.26 -4.43
N ARG A 41 30.64 16.36 -4.79
CA ARG A 41 30.40 17.04 -6.05
C ARG A 41 30.88 16.20 -7.23
N GLU A 42 30.13 16.21 -8.32
CA GLU A 42 30.47 15.59 -9.59
C GLU A 42 30.76 16.67 -10.66
N VAL A 43 31.92 16.58 -11.31
CA VAL A 43 32.31 17.51 -12.38
C VAL A 43 32.65 16.70 -13.62
N SER A 44 31.94 16.96 -14.72
CA SER A 44 32.12 16.25 -16.01
C SER A 44 32.11 14.73 -15.88
N GLY A 45 31.17 14.19 -15.08
CA GLY A 45 31.00 12.75 -14.86
C GLY A 45 32.00 12.12 -13.89
N ARG A 46 32.81 12.92 -13.19
CA ARG A 46 33.78 12.42 -12.19
C ARG A 46 33.46 12.98 -10.80
N ARG A 47 33.33 12.07 -9.83
CA ARG A 47 33.17 12.42 -8.41
C ARG A 47 34.47 13.00 -7.85
N THR A 48 34.36 14.14 -7.16
CA THR A 48 35.47 14.83 -6.49
C THR A 48 35.46 14.55 -4.98
N ASP A 49 36.47 15.02 -4.25
CA ASP A 49 36.48 14.99 -2.78
C ASP A 49 35.79 16.22 -2.14
N GLU A 50 35.22 17.12 -2.94
CA GLU A 50 34.56 18.35 -2.45
C GLU A 50 33.14 18.02 -1.93
N PRO A 51 32.82 18.36 -0.66
CA PRO A 51 31.47 18.18 -0.14
C PRO A 51 30.51 19.22 -0.74
N ALA A 52 29.33 18.76 -1.15
CA ALA A 52 28.30 19.60 -1.76
C ALA A 52 26.89 19.22 -1.29
N LEU A 53 26.00 20.20 -1.30
CA LEU A 53 24.57 19.98 -1.37
C LEU A 53 24.23 19.58 -2.80
N VAL A 54 23.70 18.37 -2.97
CA VAL A 54 23.37 17.82 -4.28
C VAL A 54 21.88 18.01 -4.54
N VAL A 55 21.54 18.64 -5.65
CA VAL A 55 20.17 18.78 -6.14
C VAL A 55 19.96 17.78 -7.28
N TYR A 56 19.03 16.85 -7.08
CA TYR A 56 18.61 15.92 -8.11
C TYR A 56 17.56 16.59 -8.99
N VAL A 57 17.75 16.53 -10.31
CA VAL A 57 16.80 17.08 -11.29
C VAL A 57 16.36 16.02 -12.30
N VAL A 58 15.11 16.14 -12.74
CA VAL A 58 14.55 15.28 -13.80
C VAL A 58 15.35 15.44 -15.08
N ARG A 59 15.68 16.70 -15.44
CA ARG A 59 16.52 17.01 -16.61
C ARG A 59 17.33 18.28 -16.38
N LYS A 60 18.60 18.30 -16.80
CA LYS A 60 19.40 19.53 -16.85
C LYS A 60 19.01 20.35 -18.06
N VAL A 61 18.81 21.65 -17.81
CA VAL A 61 18.59 22.66 -18.85
C VAL A 61 19.88 23.47 -18.98
N PRO A 62 20.44 23.62 -20.20
CA PRO A 62 21.61 24.48 -20.41
C PRO A 62 21.36 25.90 -19.89
N ARG A 63 22.36 26.53 -19.28
CA ARG A 63 22.22 27.84 -18.59
C ARG A 63 21.60 28.93 -19.48
N GLN A 64 21.84 28.88 -20.78
CA GLN A 64 21.30 29.84 -21.76
C GLN A 64 19.78 29.73 -21.97
N PHE A 65 19.19 28.59 -21.59
CA PHE A 65 17.75 28.30 -21.73
C PHE A 65 17.02 28.28 -20.37
N LEU A 66 17.70 28.60 -19.28
CA LEU A 66 17.12 28.60 -17.93
C LEU A 66 16.94 30.05 -17.43
N PRO A 67 15.72 30.46 -17.03
CA PRO A 67 15.51 31.77 -16.42
C PRO A 67 16.41 31.94 -15.19
N THR A 68 16.92 33.15 -14.95
CA THR A 68 17.80 33.46 -13.81
C THR A 68 17.17 33.13 -12.46
N THR A 69 15.84 33.21 -12.37
CA THR A 69 15.05 32.83 -11.18
C THR A 69 15.06 31.33 -10.88
N ARG A 70 15.39 30.48 -11.86
CA ARG A 70 15.53 29.02 -11.71
C ARG A 70 16.97 28.56 -11.68
N LEU A 71 17.93 29.47 -11.84
CA LEU A 71 19.34 29.13 -11.79
C LEU A 71 19.77 28.95 -10.34
N LEU A 72 20.18 27.72 -10.00
CA LEU A 72 20.68 27.43 -8.67
C LEU A 72 22.01 28.14 -8.42
N PRO A 73 22.21 28.72 -7.22
CA PRO A 73 23.48 29.34 -6.87
C PRO A 73 24.56 28.26 -6.82
N ARG A 74 25.80 28.61 -7.20
CA ARG A 74 26.93 27.68 -7.05
C ARG A 74 27.28 27.40 -5.59
N ARG A 75 26.99 28.35 -4.69
CA ARG A 75 27.26 28.29 -3.26
C ARG A 75 26.11 28.90 -2.48
N VAL A 76 25.78 28.30 -1.35
CA VAL A 76 24.88 28.89 -0.35
C VAL A 76 25.71 29.34 0.84
N TYR A 77 25.65 30.64 1.16
CA TYR A 77 26.46 31.27 2.21
C TYR A 77 25.70 31.40 3.53
N PHE A 78 26.41 31.19 4.63
CA PHE A 78 25.99 31.39 6.02
C PHE A 78 27.08 32.17 6.74
N GLY A 79 26.97 33.51 6.75
CA GLY A 79 28.07 34.37 7.20
C GLY A 79 29.29 34.22 6.29
N SER A 80 30.46 33.91 6.87
CA SER A 80 31.71 33.65 6.13
C SER A 80 31.80 32.21 5.57
N ASP A 81 30.91 31.32 6.01
CA ASP A 81 30.92 29.92 5.61
C ASP A 81 29.99 29.65 4.42
N PHE A 82 30.24 28.58 3.68
CA PHE A 82 29.39 28.19 2.56
C PHE A 82 29.37 26.68 2.34
N VAL A 83 28.35 26.23 1.62
CA VAL A 83 28.29 24.90 1.02
C VAL A 83 28.19 25.03 -0.50
N GLU A 84 28.99 24.25 -1.23
CA GLU A 84 28.87 24.14 -2.68
C GLU A 84 27.53 23.49 -3.04
N VAL A 85 26.95 23.90 -4.16
CA VAL A 85 25.74 23.28 -4.72
C VAL A 85 26.12 22.57 -6.00
N ASP A 86 25.78 21.29 -6.06
CA ASP A 86 25.90 20.48 -7.26
C ASP A 86 24.52 20.12 -7.80
N VAL A 87 24.43 19.95 -9.12
CA VAL A 87 23.19 19.55 -9.79
C VAL A 87 23.47 18.27 -10.54
N VAL A 88 22.73 17.22 -10.20
CA VAL A 88 22.84 15.89 -10.80
C VAL A 88 21.54 15.58 -11.52
N GLU A 89 21.63 15.18 -12.78
CA GLU A 89 20.46 14.74 -13.55
C GLU A 89 20.21 13.28 -13.22
N THR A 90 19.02 12.98 -12.69
CA THR A 90 18.65 11.62 -12.25
C THR A 90 17.43 11.09 -12.99
N GLY A 91 16.64 11.94 -13.64
CA GLY A 91 15.25 11.60 -13.95
C GLY A 91 14.36 11.63 -12.70
N PRO A 92 13.05 11.33 -12.84
CA PRO A 92 12.16 11.20 -11.68
C PRO A 92 12.51 9.93 -10.89
N PHE A 93 12.40 10.00 -9.55
CA PHE A 93 12.45 8.80 -8.72
C PHE A 93 11.10 8.09 -8.77
N PHE A 94 11.11 6.78 -8.99
CA PHE A 94 9.94 5.91 -8.89
C PHE A 94 10.11 5.00 -7.67
N ALA A 95 9.01 4.69 -6.97
CA ALA A 95 8.96 3.51 -6.09
C ALA A 95 9.07 2.27 -6.98
N GLN A 96 9.92 1.30 -6.63
CA GLN A 96 10.15 0.11 -7.44
C GLN A 96 9.44 -1.08 -6.78
N GLU A 97 8.12 -1.21 -6.97
CA GLU A 97 7.47 -2.50 -6.68
C GLU A 97 8.23 -3.62 -7.41
N PHE A 98 8.52 -4.74 -6.73
CA PHE A 98 9.30 -5.84 -7.28
C PHE A 98 8.46 -6.73 -8.23
N THR A 99 7.79 -6.07 -9.18
CA THR A 99 6.82 -6.60 -10.15
C THR A 99 7.45 -6.89 -11.52
N ALA A 100 8.68 -6.43 -11.76
CA ALA A 100 9.37 -6.65 -13.01
C ALA A 100 9.72 -8.13 -13.24
N ARG A 101 9.85 -8.50 -14.52
CA ARG A 101 10.40 -9.80 -14.91
C ARG A 101 11.90 -9.84 -14.61
N GLU A 102 12.32 -10.81 -13.81
CA GLU A 102 13.70 -11.02 -13.41
C GLU A 102 14.14 -12.46 -13.65
N ARG A 103 15.31 -12.63 -14.26
CA ARG A 103 15.94 -13.94 -14.49
C ARG A 103 17.45 -13.83 -14.24
N PRO A 104 18.02 -14.59 -13.30
CA PRO A 104 17.32 -15.44 -12.33
C PRO A 104 16.44 -14.62 -11.36
N ALA A 105 15.30 -15.18 -10.96
CA ALA A 105 14.36 -14.57 -10.02
C ALA A 105 14.87 -14.70 -8.57
N PRO A 106 15.09 -13.59 -7.84
CA PRO A 106 15.45 -13.62 -6.43
C PRO A 106 14.23 -13.74 -5.50
N ASN A 107 14.47 -14.01 -4.22
CA ASN A 107 13.46 -13.98 -3.16
C ASN A 107 12.97 -12.54 -2.96
N GLY A 108 11.66 -12.36 -2.74
CA GLY A 108 11.01 -11.06 -2.52
C GLY A 108 10.34 -10.45 -3.75
N VAL A 109 10.47 -11.06 -4.94
CA VAL A 109 9.84 -10.56 -6.18
C VAL A 109 8.46 -11.20 -6.43
N SER A 110 7.72 -10.60 -7.35
CA SER A 110 6.42 -11.11 -7.80
C SER A 110 6.47 -12.53 -8.35
N VAL A 111 5.59 -13.41 -7.87
CA VAL A 111 5.37 -14.77 -8.41
C VAL A 111 3.92 -15.17 -8.16
N ALA A 112 3.37 -16.04 -9.00
CA ALA A 112 2.05 -16.63 -8.75
C ALA A 112 1.74 -17.82 -9.65
N HIS A 113 0.75 -18.61 -9.23
CA HIS A 113 0.00 -19.50 -10.10
C HIS A 113 -0.65 -18.72 -11.25
N ILE A 114 -0.75 -19.32 -12.45
CA ILE A 114 -1.26 -18.62 -13.64
C ILE A 114 -2.71 -18.10 -13.50
N ASP A 115 -3.53 -18.76 -12.67
CA ASP A 115 -4.94 -18.39 -12.43
C ASP A 115 -5.18 -17.49 -11.23
N VAL A 116 -4.14 -16.97 -10.56
CA VAL A 116 -4.27 -16.00 -9.46
C VAL A 116 -3.66 -14.64 -9.83
N THR A 117 -3.78 -13.66 -8.95
CA THR A 117 -3.28 -12.30 -9.19
C THR A 117 -1.76 -12.22 -9.13
N ALA A 118 -1.19 -12.11 -7.93
CA ALA A 118 0.25 -12.11 -7.67
C ALA A 118 0.49 -12.23 -6.15
N GLY A 119 1.61 -12.83 -5.79
CA GLY A 119 2.17 -12.79 -4.44
C GLY A 119 3.68 -12.64 -4.51
N THR A 120 4.37 -13.08 -3.47
CA THR A 120 5.82 -12.96 -3.33
C THR A 120 6.50 -14.33 -3.38
N LEU A 121 7.63 -14.41 -4.09
CA LEU A 121 8.55 -15.55 -4.03
C LEU A 121 9.26 -15.51 -2.68
N GLY A 122 8.88 -16.40 -1.76
CA GLY A 122 9.36 -16.35 -0.38
C GLY A 122 10.81 -16.79 -0.25
N ALA A 123 11.10 -18.02 -0.67
CA ALA A 123 12.43 -18.59 -0.59
C ALA A 123 12.64 -19.75 -1.57
N LEU A 124 13.90 -20.10 -1.79
CA LEU A 124 14.27 -21.40 -2.34
C LEU A 124 14.42 -22.42 -1.21
N VAL A 125 13.88 -23.61 -1.42
CA VAL A 125 13.91 -24.72 -0.47
C VAL A 125 14.23 -26.03 -1.19
N THR A 126 14.81 -26.97 -0.46
CA THR A 126 14.97 -28.36 -0.89
C THR A 126 13.77 -29.17 -0.41
N ASP A 127 13.11 -29.86 -1.32
CA ASP A 127 12.12 -30.87 -0.98
C ASP A 127 12.81 -32.11 -0.39
N ASN A 128 12.53 -32.46 0.86
CA ASN A 128 13.21 -33.58 1.51
C ASN A 128 12.75 -34.95 0.96
N THR A 129 11.61 -35.00 0.25
CA THR A 129 11.05 -36.25 -0.27
C THR A 129 11.80 -36.78 -1.48
N ASP A 130 12.41 -35.91 -2.29
CA ASP A 130 13.12 -36.28 -3.52
C ASP A 130 14.38 -35.44 -3.82
N GLY A 131 14.71 -34.47 -2.97
CA GLY A 131 15.87 -33.59 -3.12
C GLY A 131 15.71 -32.49 -4.17
N SER A 132 14.52 -32.29 -4.74
CA SER A 132 14.31 -31.27 -5.78
C SER A 132 14.42 -29.84 -5.23
N LEU A 133 14.88 -28.92 -6.08
CA LEU A 133 14.84 -27.48 -5.81
C LEU A 133 13.43 -26.94 -6.04
N CYS A 134 12.88 -26.27 -5.03
CA CYS A 134 11.54 -25.70 -5.05
C CYS A 134 11.54 -24.23 -4.65
N ILE A 135 10.55 -23.48 -5.14
CA ILE A 135 10.15 -22.18 -4.60
C ILE A 135 9.09 -22.38 -3.51
N LEU A 136 9.13 -21.55 -2.46
CA LEU A 136 8.17 -21.52 -1.35
C LEU A 136 7.35 -20.22 -1.41
N SER A 137 6.04 -20.32 -1.23
CA SER A 137 5.13 -19.19 -1.02
C SER A 137 3.81 -19.70 -0.38
N ASN A 138 2.75 -18.90 -0.34
CA ASN A 138 1.47 -19.32 0.20
C ASN A 138 0.71 -20.27 -0.74
N ASN A 139 -0.22 -21.05 -0.19
CA ASN A 139 -1.18 -21.83 -0.97
C ASN A 139 -2.03 -20.91 -1.85
N HIS A 140 -2.59 -19.83 -1.32
CA HIS A 140 -3.41 -18.94 -2.15
C HIS A 140 -2.61 -18.22 -3.27
N VAL A 141 -1.27 -18.25 -3.20
CA VAL A 141 -0.37 -17.69 -4.23
C VAL A 141 0.02 -18.75 -5.27
N LEU A 142 0.38 -19.98 -4.86
CA LEU A 142 0.87 -21.01 -5.79
C LEU A 142 -0.13 -22.10 -6.15
N ALA A 143 -1.17 -22.30 -5.34
CA ALA A 143 -2.13 -23.38 -5.45
C ALA A 143 -3.58 -22.90 -5.61
N ASN A 144 -3.78 -21.60 -5.91
CA ASN A 144 -5.10 -21.02 -6.17
C ASN A 144 -6.13 -21.40 -5.09
N SER A 145 -5.74 -21.27 -3.81
CA SER A 145 -6.60 -21.60 -2.66
C SER A 145 -7.19 -23.03 -2.76
N ASN A 146 -6.30 -24.00 -2.99
CA ASN A 146 -6.57 -25.41 -3.27
C ASN A 146 -7.15 -25.77 -4.65
N ALA A 147 -7.47 -24.80 -5.51
CA ALA A 147 -8.05 -25.07 -6.83
C ALA A 147 -7.01 -25.45 -7.90
N GLY A 148 -5.72 -25.18 -7.66
CA GLY A 148 -4.63 -25.53 -8.57
C GLY A 148 -4.35 -27.04 -8.60
N ALA A 149 -4.05 -27.56 -9.78
CA ALA A 149 -3.63 -28.93 -9.99
C ALA A 149 -2.11 -29.06 -9.90
N ILE A 150 -1.62 -30.16 -9.33
CA ILE A 150 -0.19 -30.48 -9.34
C ILE A 150 0.29 -30.53 -10.79
N GLY A 151 1.36 -29.79 -11.10
CA GLY A 151 1.89 -29.60 -12.44
C GLY A 151 1.54 -28.26 -13.09
N ASP A 152 0.60 -27.49 -12.51
CA ASP A 152 0.20 -26.20 -13.07
C ASP A 152 1.35 -25.17 -13.07
N ALA A 153 1.31 -24.26 -14.03
CA ALA A 153 2.38 -23.29 -14.25
C ALA A 153 2.42 -22.22 -13.15
N ILE A 154 3.63 -22.00 -12.62
CA ILE A 154 3.95 -20.86 -11.76
C ILE A 154 4.86 -19.90 -12.54
N VAL A 155 4.44 -18.64 -12.63
CA VAL A 155 5.08 -17.61 -13.47
C VAL A 155 5.75 -16.52 -12.65
N GLN A 156 6.86 -15.99 -13.16
CA GLN A 156 7.55 -14.80 -12.64
C GLN A 156 7.73 -13.79 -13.79
N PRO A 157 7.14 -12.58 -13.70
CA PRO A 157 6.36 -12.09 -12.56
C PRO A 157 4.97 -12.77 -12.50
N GLY A 158 4.18 -12.52 -11.46
CA GLY A 158 2.82 -13.04 -11.36
C GLY A 158 1.89 -12.49 -12.45
N PRO A 159 0.71 -13.11 -12.73
CA PRO A 159 -0.19 -12.69 -13.80
C PRO A 159 -0.64 -11.23 -13.73
N ALA A 160 -0.91 -10.70 -12.54
CA ALA A 160 -1.29 -9.30 -12.33
C ALA A 160 -0.18 -8.30 -12.73
N ASP A 161 1.07 -8.76 -12.80
CA ASP A 161 2.24 -7.98 -13.20
C ASP A 161 2.71 -8.31 -14.62
N GLY A 162 1.90 -9.03 -15.39
CA GLY A 162 2.12 -9.30 -16.80
C GLY A 162 2.85 -10.61 -17.13
N GLY A 163 3.07 -11.49 -16.15
CA GLY A 163 3.61 -12.82 -16.42
C GLY A 163 2.65 -13.73 -17.17
N THR A 164 3.16 -14.55 -18.09
CA THR A 164 2.37 -15.43 -18.94
C THR A 164 2.93 -16.85 -18.99
N ALA A 165 2.07 -17.86 -19.09
CA ALA A 165 2.49 -19.23 -19.35
C ALA A 165 2.40 -19.55 -20.85
N PRO A 166 3.38 -20.26 -21.45
CA PRO A 166 4.57 -20.83 -20.79
C PRO A 166 5.80 -19.89 -20.77
N ALA A 167 5.72 -18.67 -21.31
CA ALA A 167 6.89 -17.82 -21.55
C ALA A 167 7.64 -17.39 -20.28
N ASP A 168 6.91 -17.25 -19.18
CA ASP A 168 7.42 -16.77 -17.89
C ASP A 168 7.36 -17.85 -16.79
N THR A 169 7.07 -19.10 -17.15
CA THR A 169 7.06 -20.22 -16.20
C THR A 169 8.45 -20.44 -15.60
N ILE A 170 8.57 -20.38 -14.28
CA ILE A 170 9.81 -20.68 -13.54
C ILE A 170 9.70 -21.94 -12.68
N ALA A 171 8.48 -22.39 -12.42
CA ALA A 171 8.21 -23.58 -11.62
C ALA A 171 6.85 -24.19 -12.00
N THR A 172 6.59 -25.41 -11.55
CA THR A 172 5.27 -26.04 -11.61
C THR A 172 4.79 -26.40 -10.21
N LEU A 173 3.50 -26.21 -9.91
CA LEU A 173 2.93 -26.51 -8.61
C LEU A 173 3.23 -27.96 -8.22
N LYS A 174 3.83 -28.19 -7.05
CA LYS A 174 4.28 -29.52 -6.63
C LYS A 174 3.50 -30.06 -5.44
N ARG A 175 3.33 -29.25 -4.39
CA ARG A 175 2.67 -29.64 -3.14
C ARG A 175 2.17 -28.41 -2.40
N PHE A 176 1.06 -28.56 -1.68
CA PHE A 176 0.50 -27.52 -0.83
C PHE A 176 -0.24 -28.13 0.36
N VAL A 177 -0.38 -27.37 1.44
CA VAL A 177 -1.21 -27.74 2.58
C VAL A 177 -2.64 -27.27 2.31
N MET A 178 -3.62 -28.17 2.40
CA MET A 178 -5.02 -27.82 2.13
C MET A 178 -5.58 -26.92 3.22
N ILE A 179 -6.00 -25.71 2.84
CA ILE A 179 -6.74 -24.81 3.74
C ILE A 179 -8.23 -25.17 3.75
N ASN A 180 -8.87 -25.31 4.91
CA ASN A 180 -10.25 -25.78 5.02
C ASN A 180 -10.98 -25.24 6.27
N ALA A 181 -12.29 -25.48 6.34
CA ALA A 181 -13.15 -24.94 7.40
C ALA A 181 -12.99 -25.61 8.77
N ALA A 182 -12.28 -26.73 8.88
CA ALA A 182 -12.05 -27.42 10.16
C ALA A 182 -10.99 -26.72 11.01
N GLY A 183 -10.21 -25.79 10.44
CA GLY A 183 -9.13 -25.08 11.09
C GLY A 183 -7.79 -25.32 10.40
N ASN A 184 -6.92 -24.31 10.44
CA ASN A 184 -5.66 -24.29 9.70
C ASN A 184 -4.52 -23.83 10.61
N ARG A 185 -3.32 -24.37 10.40
CA ARG A 185 -2.09 -23.85 11.04
C ARG A 185 -1.19 -23.11 10.06
N VAL A 186 -1.28 -23.43 8.78
CA VAL A 186 -0.44 -22.86 7.74
C VAL A 186 -1.20 -22.62 6.45
N ASP A 187 -0.84 -21.55 5.75
CA ASP A 187 -1.15 -21.28 4.35
C ASP A 187 0.16 -21.32 3.55
N CYS A 188 0.48 -22.47 2.94
CA CYS A 188 1.76 -22.66 2.27
C CYS A 188 1.72 -23.68 1.12
N ALA A 189 2.61 -23.47 0.16
CA ALA A 189 2.79 -24.31 -1.01
C ALA A 189 4.21 -24.22 -1.56
N ILE A 190 4.59 -25.23 -2.34
CA ILE A 190 5.85 -25.28 -3.08
C ILE A 190 5.61 -25.55 -4.57
N GLY A 191 6.42 -24.89 -5.40
CA GLY A 191 6.53 -25.17 -6.84
C GLY A 191 7.89 -25.76 -7.15
N GLN A 192 7.96 -26.85 -7.91
CA GLN A 192 9.21 -27.42 -8.37
C GLN A 192 9.82 -26.52 -9.43
N VAL A 193 11.07 -26.09 -9.25
CA VAL A 193 11.77 -25.21 -10.18
C VAL A 193 11.93 -25.91 -11.54
N ALA A 194 11.51 -25.23 -12.61
CA ALA A 194 11.54 -25.74 -13.97
C ALA A 194 12.97 -25.78 -14.53
N GLN A 195 13.73 -24.70 -14.35
CA GLN A 195 15.15 -24.63 -14.69
C GLN A 195 15.92 -23.96 -13.54
N PRO A 196 17.01 -24.56 -13.03
CA PRO A 196 17.78 -23.97 -11.93
C PRO A 196 18.28 -22.54 -12.18
N ASN A 197 18.53 -22.17 -13.45
CA ASN A 197 18.99 -20.83 -13.83
C ASN A 197 17.87 -19.77 -13.87
N ASP A 198 16.60 -20.17 -13.70
CA ASP A 198 15.48 -19.22 -13.63
C ASP A 198 15.34 -18.58 -12.26
N VAL A 199 16.02 -19.11 -11.24
CA VAL A 199 15.93 -18.66 -9.83
C VAL A 199 17.32 -18.48 -9.23
N VAL A 200 17.41 -17.67 -8.17
CA VAL A 200 18.64 -17.48 -7.41
C VAL A 200 18.32 -17.39 -5.93
N ASP A 201 19.08 -18.10 -5.08
CA ASP A 201 18.91 -18.05 -3.63
C ASP A 201 19.55 -16.78 -3.07
N ARG A 202 18.83 -15.67 -3.21
CA ARG A 202 19.25 -14.34 -2.82
C ARG A 202 18.01 -13.48 -2.60
N VAL A 203 18.00 -12.68 -1.55
CA VAL A 203 16.96 -11.67 -1.37
C VAL A 203 17.19 -10.54 -2.37
N LYS A 204 16.10 -10.00 -2.94
CA LYS A 204 16.15 -8.92 -3.94
C LYS A 204 17.14 -7.82 -3.53
N ASP A 205 17.96 -7.41 -4.49
CA ASP A 205 19.01 -6.38 -4.35
C ASP A 205 20.03 -6.61 -3.22
N ASP A 206 20.19 -7.85 -2.73
CA ASP A 206 21.09 -8.16 -1.62
C ASP A 206 20.79 -7.32 -0.37
N ILE A 207 19.51 -6.94 -0.17
CA ILE A 207 19.06 -6.08 0.94
C ILE A 207 19.49 -6.66 2.29
N PHE A 208 19.33 -7.97 2.47
CA PHE A 208 19.83 -8.74 3.60
C PHE A 208 20.09 -10.20 3.17
N PRO A 209 20.86 -11.01 3.93
CA PRO A 209 21.12 -12.40 3.54
C PRO A 209 19.86 -13.27 3.64
N VAL A 210 19.77 -14.29 2.78
CA VAL A 210 18.77 -15.37 2.91
C VAL A 210 18.86 -16.06 4.27
N ALA A 211 17.83 -16.83 4.63
CA ALA A 211 17.72 -17.49 5.93
C ALA A 211 19.01 -18.25 6.27
N ASN A 212 19.61 -17.99 7.42
CA ASN A 212 20.80 -18.69 7.91
C ASN A 212 20.92 -18.54 9.43
N SER A 213 21.94 -19.14 10.05
CA SER A 213 22.09 -19.13 11.51
C SER A 213 22.27 -17.74 12.14
N ASN A 214 22.71 -16.75 11.37
CA ASN A 214 22.87 -15.36 11.84
C ASN A 214 21.68 -14.47 11.44
N HIS A 215 20.82 -14.93 10.53
CA HIS A 215 19.65 -14.20 10.07
C HIS A 215 18.50 -15.20 9.86
N PRO A 216 17.94 -15.72 10.96
CA PRO A 216 16.97 -16.81 10.89
C PRO A 216 15.60 -16.31 10.44
N ALA A 217 14.90 -17.14 9.67
CA ALA A 217 13.48 -16.96 9.38
C ALA A 217 12.63 -17.31 10.61
N ILE A 218 11.51 -16.62 10.77
CA ILE A 218 10.52 -16.87 11.84
C ILE A 218 9.14 -17.20 11.30
N GLY A 219 8.83 -16.79 10.07
CA GLY A 219 7.54 -17.15 9.50
C GLY A 219 7.34 -16.83 8.03
N LEU A 220 6.19 -17.25 7.53
CA LEU A 220 5.70 -17.00 6.17
C LEU A 220 4.45 -16.12 6.24
N LEU A 221 4.55 -14.89 5.74
CA LEU A 221 3.47 -13.91 5.74
C LEU A 221 2.31 -14.39 4.85
N PHE A 222 1.06 -14.32 5.32
CA PHE A 222 -0.10 -14.74 4.50
C PHE A 222 -1.32 -13.83 4.57
N ALA A 223 -1.48 -13.05 5.64
CA ALA A 223 -2.64 -12.18 5.79
C ALA A 223 -2.26 -10.92 6.57
N GLY A 224 -3.07 -9.87 6.42
CA GLY A 224 -2.84 -8.62 7.14
C GLY A 224 -4.07 -7.72 7.14
N SER A 225 -3.98 -6.71 7.99
CA SER A 225 -4.90 -5.60 8.14
C SER A 225 -4.07 -4.32 8.34
N CYS A 226 -4.73 -3.17 8.42
CA CYS A 226 -4.02 -1.88 8.53
C CYS A 226 -3.09 -1.74 9.75
N ASN A 227 -3.22 -2.58 10.78
CA ASN A 227 -2.40 -2.50 12.00
C ASN A 227 -1.87 -3.85 12.48
N ARG A 228 -2.17 -4.95 11.79
CA ARG A 228 -1.70 -6.29 12.14
C ARG A 228 -1.35 -7.06 10.89
N THR A 229 -0.18 -7.68 10.88
CA THR A 229 0.19 -8.66 9.86
C THR A 229 0.31 -10.02 10.51
N LEU A 230 -0.32 -11.03 9.91
CA LEU A 230 -0.35 -12.42 10.37
C LEU A 230 0.63 -13.27 9.56
N ILE A 231 1.37 -14.10 10.29
CA ILE A 231 2.49 -14.85 9.79
C ILE A 231 2.36 -16.29 10.30
N ASN A 232 2.46 -17.26 9.38
CA ASN A 232 2.55 -18.67 9.73
C ASN A 232 3.92 -18.95 10.37
N PRO A 233 4.01 -19.67 11.51
CA PRO A 233 5.29 -20.08 12.08
C PRO A 233 6.12 -20.89 11.06
N ILE A 234 7.39 -20.53 10.88
CA ILE A 234 8.19 -21.11 9.78
C ILE A 234 8.47 -22.59 9.98
N ASP A 235 8.62 -23.03 11.22
CA ASP A 235 8.84 -24.43 11.57
C ASP A 235 7.65 -25.32 11.17
N GLU A 236 6.42 -24.86 11.43
CA GLU A 236 5.19 -25.51 10.99
C GLU A 236 5.07 -25.58 9.47
N VAL A 237 5.45 -24.50 8.76
CA VAL A 237 5.47 -24.46 7.29
C VAL A 237 6.43 -25.51 6.73
N LEU A 238 7.68 -25.51 7.21
CA LEU A 238 8.71 -26.44 6.74
C LEU A 238 8.35 -27.90 7.07
N GLN A 239 7.79 -28.14 8.26
CA GLN A 239 7.36 -29.48 8.70
C GLN A 239 6.21 -30.01 7.85
N GLN A 240 5.15 -29.23 7.63
CA GLN A 240 3.98 -29.70 6.90
C GLN A 240 4.23 -29.87 5.41
N LEU A 241 5.15 -29.09 4.84
CA LEU A 241 5.59 -29.25 3.47
C LEU A 241 6.71 -30.26 3.30
N ASP A 242 7.36 -30.74 4.36
CA ASP A 242 8.57 -31.57 4.36
C ASP A 242 9.69 -30.99 3.46
N VAL A 243 10.10 -29.75 3.77
CA VAL A 243 11.14 -29.03 3.06
C VAL A 243 12.16 -28.39 4.01
N THR A 244 13.35 -28.09 3.50
CA THR A 244 14.42 -27.42 4.25
C THR A 244 14.95 -26.22 3.46
N PHE A 245 15.30 -25.12 4.12
CA PHE A 245 16.07 -24.04 3.46
C PHE A 245 17.40 -24.56 2.91
N LEU A 246 17.89 -23.97 1.83
CA LEU A 246 19.16 -24.40 1.21
C LEU A 246 20.37 -24.25 2.14
N SER A 247 20.31 -23.33 3.10
CA SER A 247 21.30 -23.11 4.16
C SER A 247 21.21 -24.11 5.33
N GLY A 248 20.21 -24.99 5.33
CA GLY A 248 20.01 -26.05 6.32
C GLY A 248 19.11 -25.66 7.50
N ALA A 249 18.95 -26.60 8.44
CA ALA A 249 17.98 -26.51 9.54
C ALA A 249 18.27 -25.39 10.56
N ASN A 250 19.52 -24.91 10.65
CA ASN A 250 19.88 -23.82 11.57
C ASN A 250 19.44 -22.43 11.05
N ALA A 251 18.65 -22.38 9.97
CA ALA A 251 18.19 -21.15 9.34
C ALA A 251 16.87 -20.61 9.91
N ILE A 252 16.33 -21.23 10.96
CA ILE A 252 15.08 -20.81 11.62
C ILE A 252 15.30 -20.54 13.11
N ALA A 253 14.45 -19.70 13.68
CA ALA A 253 14.44 -19.42 15.11
C ALA A 253 13.01 -19.26 15.63
N GLY A 254 12.83 -19.47 16.94
CA GLY A 254 11.65 -19.00 17.64
C GLY A 254 11.63 -17.47 17.73
N VAL A 255 10.50 -16.91 18.14
CA VAL A 255 10.32 -15.46 18.23
C VAL A 255 9.56 -15.08 19.49
N ASP A 256 9.94 -13.96 20.10
CA ASP A 256 9.30 -13.40 21.29
C ASP A 256 8.52 -12.13 20.95
N ILE A 257 7.51 -11.80 21.77
CA ILE A 257 6.84 -10.50 21.71
C ILE A 257 7.86 -9.37 21.90
N GLY A 258 7.78 -8.34 21.06
CA GLY A 258 8.72 -7.22 21.03
C GLY A 258 9.94 -7.45 20.14
N SER A 259 10.10 -8.64 19.55
CA SER A 259 11.17 -8.90 18.57
C SER A 259 10.97 -8.03 17.34
N ASN A 260 12.07 -7.45 16.85
CA ASN A 260 12.08 -6.79 15.55
C ASN A 260 12.15 -7.83 14.45
N VAL A 261 11.38 -7.58 13.39
CA VAL A 261 11.35 -8.40 12.20
C VAL A 261 11.48 -7.57 10.94
N GLU A 262 12.00 -8.18 9.89
CA GLU A 262 12.14 -7.59 8.56
C GLU A 262 11.72 -8.57 7.47
N LYS A 263 11.25 -8.02 6.35
CA LYS A 263 10.85 -8.80 5.17
C LYS A 263 11.09 -8.03 3.88
N VAL A 264 11.22 -8.76 2.79
CA VAL A 264 11.22 -8.23 1.43
C VAL A 264 10.05 -8.85 0.68
N GLY A 265 9.15 -8.00 0.18
CA GLY A 265 7.92 -8.41 -0.49
C GLY A 265 7.69 -7.66 -1.80
N ARG A 266 6.84 -8.24 -2.67
CA ARG A 266 6.50 -7.68 -3.98
C ARG A 266 6.01 -6.23 -3.90
N THR A 267 5.13 -5.93 -2.94
CA THR A 267 4.36 -4.68 -2.91
C THR A 267 5.04 -3.64 -2.03
N THR A 268 5.38 -4.00 -0.79
CA THR A 268 5.98 -3.06 0.17
C THR A 268 7.51 -3.09 0.18
N GLU A 269 8.13 -3.86 -0.73
CA GLU A 269 9.58 -4.01 -0.84
C GLU A 269 10.18 -4.44 0.52
N TYR A 270 11.26 -3.77 0.95
CA TYR A 270 11.82 -3.92 2.29
C TYR A 270 10.95 -3.22 3.34
N THR A 271 10.51 -3.96 4.35
CA THR A 271 9.74 -3.41 5.47
C THR A 271 10.15 -4.08 6.78
N THR A 272 10.17 -3.30 7.86
CA THR A 272 10.43 -3.77 9.22
C THR A 272 9.21 -3.56 10.10
N SER A 273 9.04 -4.38 11.13
CA SER A 273 7.95 -4.26 12.10
C SER A 273 8.35 -4.93 13.41
N THR A 274 7.49 -4.83 14.43
CA THR A 274 7.67 -5.47 15.72
C THR A 274 6.59 -6.52 15.95
N VAL A 275 6.99 -7.68 16.50
CA VAL A 275 6.09 -8.74 16.91
C VAL A 275 5.25 -8.28 18.10
N THR A 276 3.93 -8.33 17.96
CA THR A 276 2.98 -7.80 18.94
C THR A 276 2.25 -8.91 19.68
N GLU A 277 1.93 -10.01 19.01
CA GLU A 277 1.23 -11.15 19.62
C GLU A 277 1.77 -12.48 19.06
N LEU A 278 1.68 -13.53 19.88
CA LEU A 278 1.97 -14.92 19.53
C LEU A 278 0.72 -15.77 19.80
N ASP A 279 0.68 -16.98 19.25
CA ASP A 279 -0.45 -17.92 19.37
C ASP A 279 -1.80 -17.32 18.94
N VAL A 280 -1.77 -16.49 17.89
CA VAL A 280 -2.95 -15.78 17.41
C VAL A 280 -3.90 -16.75 16.70
N SER A 281 -5.18 -16.68 17.07
CA SER A 281 -6.28 -17.29 16.33
C SER A 281 -7.04 -16.21 15.56
N ALA A 282 -7.20 -16.38 14.25
CA ALA A 282 -7.82 -15.39 13.38
C ALA A 282 -8.71 -16.04 12.32
N SER A 283 -9.77 -15.32 11.93
CA SER A 283 -10.64 -15.70 10.82
C SER A 283 -10.33 -14.81 9.62
N ILE A 284 -9.96 -15.42 8.50
CA ILE A 284 -9.51 -14.73 7.28
C ILE A 284 -10.46 -15.05 6.14
N ASP A 285 -10.93 -14.02 5.44
CA ASP A 285 -11.78 -14.15 4.27
C ASP A 285 -10.92 -14.32 3.02
N TYR A 286 -10.97 -15.49 2.39
CA TYR A 286 -10.30 -15.80 1.13
C TYR A 286 -11.16 -15.43 -0.10
N GLY A 287 -12.29 -14.77 0.12
CA GLY A 287 -13.18 -14.30 -0.92
C GLY A 287 -14.15 -15.35 -1.45
N PRO A 288 -14.91 -15.01 -2.50
CA PRO A 288 -15.95 -15.87 -3.05
C PRO A 288 -15.42 -17.24 -3.50
N GLY A 289 -16.10 -18.31 -3.11
CA GLY A 289 -15.75 -19.70 -3.45
C GLY A 289 -15.02 -20.45 -2.34
N VAL A 290 -14.22 -19.74 -1.53
CA VAL A 290 -13.52 -20.31 -0.35
C VAL A 290 -14.19 -19.87 0.95
N GLY A 291 -14.47 -18.57 1.07
CA GLY A 291 -15.10 -17.97 2.26
C GLY A 291 -14.12 -17.75 3.42
N VAL A 292 -14.69 -17.66 4.62
CA VAL A 292 -13.94 -17.36 5.86
C VAL A 292 -13.37 -18.64 6.46
N LEU A 293 -12.05 -18.68 6.66
CA LEU A 293 -11.33 -19.81 7.25
C LEU A 293 -10.64 -19.39 8.55
N SER A 294 -10.60 -20.30 9.53
CA SER A 294 -9.92 -20.07 10.81
C SER A 294 -8.46 -20.55 10.77
N PHE A 295 -7.57 -19.77 11.37
CA PHE A 295 -6.16 -20.07 11.58
C PHE A 295 -5.83 -19.99 13.06
N GLU A 296 -4.96 -20.86 13.55
CA GLU A 296 -4.53 -20.91 14.96
C GLU A 296 -3.00 -21.02 15.06
N GLY A 297 -2.44 -20.54 16.16
CA GLY A 297 -0.98 -20.61 16.40
C GLY A 297 -0.18 -19.61 15.55
N GLN A 298 -0.79 -18.50 15.13
CA GLN A 298 -0.14 -17.53 14.24
C GLN A 298 0.73 -16.53 15.02
N ILE A 299 1.73 -15.97 14.34
CA ILE A 299 2.50 -14.83 14.82
C ILE A 299 1.84 -13.56 14.27
N ALA A 300 1.62 -12.55 15.12
CA ALA A 300 1.19 -11.23 14.68
C ALA A 300 2.26 -10.18 14.94
N THR A 301 2.41 -9.30 13.97
CA THR A 301 3.24 -8.10 14.07
C THR A 301 2.35 -6.86 13.99
N ALA A 302 2.90 -5.70 14.37
CA ALA A 302 2.38 -4.43 13.88
C ALA A 302 2.39 -4.40 12.33
N HIS A 303 1.87 -3.34 11.70
CA HIS A 303 1.76 -3.32 10.24
C HIS A 303 3.11 -3.60 9.54
N LEU A 304 3.13 -4.65 8.72
CA LEU A 304 4.33 -5.12 8.02
C LEU A 304 4.06 -5.33 6.52
N SER A 305 2.79 -5.33 6.08
CA SER A 305 2.41 -5.77 4.74
C SER A 305 1.20 -5.06 4.15
N GLU A 306 1.17 -5.05 2.82
CA GLU A 306 0.00 -4.78 2.00
C GLU A 306 -0.39 -6.00 1.16
N GLY A 307 -1.53 -5.92 0.47
CA GLY A 307 -1.92 -6.93 -0.51
C GLY A 307 -0.82 -7.18 -1.55
N GLY A 308 -0.48 -8.46 -1.76
CA GLY A 308 0.60 -8.89 -2.67
C GLY A 308 1.92 -9.23 -1.99
N ASP A 309 2.12 -8.88 -0.71
CA ASP A 309 3.27 -9.35 0.07
C ASP A 309 3.11 -10.78 0.59
N SER A 310 1.93 -11.39 0.41
CA SER A 310 1.67 -12.80 0.71
C SER A 310 2.75 -13.70 0.13
N GLY A 311 3.33 -14.55 0.96
CA GLY A 311 4.41 -15.45 0.60
C GLY A 311 5.80 -14.94 0.95
N SER A 312 5.93 -13.69 1.42
CA SER A 312 7.21 -13.18 1.93
C SER A 312 7.65 -13.98 3.15
N VAL A 313 8.91 -14.42 3.16
CA VAL A 313 9.55 -14.93 4.38
C VAL A 313 9.88 -13.74 5.28
N VAL A 314 9.60 -13.89 6.57
CA VAL A 314 9.87 -12.90 7.61
C VAL A 314 11.04 -13.38 8.47
N TYR A 315 11.98 -12.48 8.75
CA TYR A 315 13.25 -12.75 9.43
C TYR A 315 13.34 -11.97 10.74
N LEU A 316 14.12 -12.47 11.70
CA LEU A 316 14.53 -11.67 12.86
C LEU A 316 15.52 -10.59 12.41
N GLY A 317 15.23 -9.32 12.70
CA GLY A 317 16.10 -8.21 12.37
C GLY A 317 15.35 -6.92 12.08
N GLY A 318 16.03 -5.99 11.42
CA GLY A 318 15.48 -4.66 11.11
C GLY A 318 15.29 -3.73 12.31
N GLU A 319 14.75 -2.54 12.02
CA GLU A 319 14.58 -1.45 13.00
C GLU A 319 13.33 -1.61 13.88
N GLY A 320 12.41 -2.51 13.54
CA GLY A 320 11.12 -2.66 14.23
C GLY A 320 10.07 -1.62 13.81
N GLY A 321 9.03 -1.45 14.62
CA GLY A 321 8.08 -0.33 14.54
C GLY A 321 6.72 -0.64 13.90
N ASN A 322 6.12 0.39 13.27
CA ASN A 322 4.83 0.37 12.57
C ASN A 322 3.55 0.10 13.38
N GLU A 323 3.61 0.24 14.70
CA GLU A 323 2.46 0.11 15.61
C GLU A 323 1.35 1.15 15.29
N SER A 324 1.72 2.26 14.63
CA SER A 324 0.85 3.37 14.25
C SER A 324 0.53 3.45 12.75
N ALA A 325 0.94 2.47 11.93
CA ALA A 325 0.90 2.62 10.47
C ALA A 325 -0.49 2.49 9.82
N CYS A 326 -1.56 2.31 10.60
CA CYS A 326 -2.94 2.30 10.10
C CYS A 326 -3.41 3.72 9.71
N GLY A 327 -2.77 4.30 8.69
CA GLY A 327 -3.29 5.42 7.92
C GLY A 327 -3.86 4.92 6.61
N CYS A 328 -5.18 4.85 6.49
CA CYS A 328 -5.94 4.52 5.28
C CYS A 328 -5.42 5.27 4.02
N ALA A 329 -5.44 4.67 2.82
CA ALA A 329 -5.01 5.36 1.59
C ALA A 329 -5.82 6.64 1.32
N SER A 330 -7.08 6.64 1.75
CA SER A 330 -7.91 7.84 1.79
C SER A 330 -7.49 8.85 2.86
N SER A 331 -6.94 8.42 4.00
CA SER A 331 -6.38 9.32 5.02
C SER A 331 -5.15 10.06 4.52
N SER A 332 -4.25 9.37 3.79
CA SER A 332 -3.11 10.04 3.15
C SER A 332 -3.56 11.04 2.08
N THR A 333 -4.65 10.71 1.36
CA THR A 333 -5.29 11.62 0.41
C THR A 333 -5.93 12.81 1.12
N ALA A 334 -6.61 12.59 2.25
CA ALA A 334 -7.22 13.64 3.06
C ALA A 334 -6.17 14.59 3.63
N ARG A 335 -5.06 14.07 4.20
CA ARG A 335 -3.91 14.88 4.65
C ARG A 335 -3.39 15.79 3.54
N ARG A 336 -3.21 15.25 2.32
CA ARG A 336 -2.72 16.01 1.17
C ARG A 336 -3.73 17.05 0.66
N VAL A 337 -5.01 16.70 0.61
CA VAL A 337 -6.08 17.56 0.11
C VAL A 337 -6.33 18.72 1.08
N LEU A 338 -6.33 18.44 2.38
CA LEU A 338 -6.57 19.41 3.44
C LEU A 338 -5.29 20.17 3.83
N ASP A 339 -4.10 19.63 3.55
CA ASP A 339 -2.83 20.16 4.05
C ASP A 339 -2.86 20.34 5.58
N ARG A 340 -3.37 19.30 6.26
CA ARG A 340 -3.57 19.23 7.71
C ARG A 340 -3.23 17.83 8.19
N ASP A 341 -2.83 17.75 9.45
CA ASP A 341 -2.84 16.49 10.20
C ASP A 341 -4.30 16.11 10.47
N VAL A 342 -4.68 14.89 10.08
CA VAL A 342 -6.04 14.35 10.29
C VAL A 342 -5.99 13.01 11.03
N ASP A 343 -4.89 12.69 11.70
CA ASP A 343 -4.65 11.37 12.30
C ASP A 343 -5.67 11.06 13.40
N LEU A 344 -5.98 12.08 14.21
CA LEU A 344 -7.03 12.00 15.21
C LEU A 344 -8.40 11.76 14.57
N ASP A 345 -8.72 12.43 13.47
CA ASP A 345 -10.02 12.25 12.80
C ASP A 345 -10.15 10.88 12.17
N VAL A 346 -9.07 10.36 11.60
CA VAL A 346 -9.02 9.02 11.01
C VAL A 346 -9.23 7.96 12.10
N ALA A 347 -8.63 8.15 13.27
CA ALA A 347 -8.86 7.27 14.41
C ALA A 347 -10.31 7.35 14.93
N VAL A 348 -10.88 8.55 15.01
CA VAL A 348 -12.27 8.78 15.44
C VAL A 348 -13.28 8.21 14.44
N GLU A 349 -13.08 8.45 13.14
CA GLU A 349 -13.91 7.89 12.06
C GLU A 349 -13.88 6.37 12.11
N LYS A 350 -12.68 5.75 12.25
CA LYS A 350 -12.53 4.30 12.29
C LYS A 350 -13.34 3.68 13.42
N GLU A 351 -13.21 4.22 14.64
CA GLU A 351 -13.98 3.74 15.79
C GLU A 351 -15.49 3.92 15.56
N PHE A 352 -15.90 5.08 15.04
CA PHE A 352 -17.31 5.34 14.76
C PHE A 352 -17.89 4.38 13.71
N ARG A 353 -17.13 4.12 12.64
CA ARG A 353 -17.50 3.20 11.57
C ARG A 353 -17.70 1.77 12.07
N GLN A 354 -16.72 1.25 12.82
CA GLN A 354 -16.74 -0.12 13.33
C GLN A 354 -17.83 -0.32 14.39
N ARG A 355 -17.97 0.65 15.30
CA ARG A 355 -18.85 0.53 16.46
C ARG A 355 -20.31 0.87 16.17
N TYR A 356 -20.57 1.79 15.25
CA TYR A 356 -21.92 2.31 15.01
C TYR A 356 -22.39 2.07 13.57
N LEU A 357 -21.66 2.56 12.55
CA LEU A 357 -22.17 2.48 11.16
C LEU A 357 -22.33 1.04 10.67
N GLN A 358 -21.36 0.17 10.92
CA GLN A 358 -21.42 -1.25 10.52
C GLN A 358 -22.53 -2.04 11.22
N GLN A 359 -23.10 -1.51 12.31
CA GLN A 359 -24.22 -2.13 13.02
C GLN A 359 -25.58 -1.77 12.40
N THR A 360 -25.60 -0.90 11.39
CA THR A 360 -26.81 -0.47 10.69
C THR A 360 -26.82 -1.00 9.27
N ARG A 361 -28.00 -1.35 8.74
CA ARG A 361 -28.16 -1.83 7.36
C ARG A 361 -27.54 -0.88 6.31
N VAL A 362 -27.92 0.39 6.34
CA VAL A 362 -27.45 1.41 5.38
C VAL A 362 -25.99 1.75 5.62
N GLY A 363 -25.56 1.88 6.89
CA GLY A 363 -24.18 2.20 7.22
C GLY A 363 -23.20 1.11 6.80
N ARG A 364 -23.55 -0.17 7.01
CA ARG A 364 -22.77 -1.30 6.49
C ARG A 364 -22.67 -1.27 4.97
N PHE A 365 -23.81 -1.11 4.29
CA PHE A 365 -23.83 -1.01 2.82
C PHE A 365 -22.94 0.14 2.31
N ALA A 366 -23.07 1.34 2.88
CA ALA A 366 -22.27 2.50 2.49
C ALA A 366 -20.76 2.28 2.72
N VAL A 367 -20.39 1.63 3.83
CA VAL A 367 -19.00 1.25 4.11
C VAL A 367 -18.49 0.26 3.07
N ASP A 368 -19.25 -0.81 2.80
CA ASP A 368 -18.85 -1.82 1.83
C ASP A 368 -18.75 -1.23 0.41
N THR A 369 -19.66 -0.32 0.03
CA THR A 369 -19.61 0.40 -1.27
C THR A 369 -18.36 1.27 -1.34
N TYR A 370 -18.02 1.96 -0.26
CA TYR A 370 -16.82 2.78 -0.22
C TYR A 370 -15.56 1.95 -0.47
N PHE A 371 -15.37 0.85 0.27
CA PHE A 371 -14.19 -0.01 0.13
C PHE A 371 -14.15 -0.75 -1.20
N ALA A 372 -15.30 -1.13 -1.77
CA ALA A 372 -15.37 -1.69 -3.12
C ALA A 372 -14.89 -0.72 -4.21
N ASN A 373 -14.80 0.58 -3.91
CA ASN A 373 -14.45 1.64 -4.86
C ASN A 373 -13.25 2.49 -4.40
N GLU A 374 -12.59 2.15 -3.28
CA GLU A 374 -11.59 3.00 -2.63
C GLU A 374 -10.42 3.33 -3.56
N ASP A 375 -9.85 2.34 -4.24
CA ASP A 375 -8.72 2.52 -5.14
C ASP A 375 -9.03 3.49 -6.26
N ARG A 376 -10.23 3.39 -6.85
CA ARG A 376 -10.68 4.29 -7.92
C ARG A 376 -10.85 5.72 -7.41
N LEU A 377 -11.43 5.89 -6.23
CA LEU A 377 -11.62 7.18 -5.60
C LEU A 377 -10.27 7.84 -5.25
N VAL A 378 -9.35 7.07 -4.68
CA VAL A 378 -7.98 7.52 -4.35
C VAL A 378 -7.20 7.86 -5.62
N ALA A 379 -7.27 7.03 -6.66
CA ALA A 379 -6.61 7.29 -7.94
C ALA A 379 -7.13 8.59 -8.59
N ARG A 380 -8.46 8.78 -8.61
CA ARG A 380 -9.08 10.01 -9.14
C ARG A 380 -8.69 11.23 -8.32
N ALA A 381 -8.68 11.13 -7.00
CA ALA A 381 -8.28 12.22 -6.11
C ALA A 381 -6.80 12.59 -6.28
N ARG A 382 -5.92 11.60 -6.51
CA ARG A 382 -4.49 11.81 -6.81
C ARG A 382 -4.28 12.48 -8.17
N ALA A 383 -5.03 12.07 -9.20
CA ALA A 383 -4.97 12.66 -10.53
C ALA A 383 -5.53 14.09 -10.60
N THR A 384 -6.41 14.45 -9.66
CA THR A 384 -7.04 15.77 -9.61
C THR A 384 -6.07 16.83 -9.08
N LYS A 385 -5.80 17.86 -9.89
CA LYS A 385 -5.11 19.08 -9.46
C LYS A 385 -6.11 20.03 -8.78
N LEU A 386 -6.05 20.12 -7.46
CA LEU A 386 -6.83 21.09 -6.68
C LEU A 386 -6.24 22.50 -6.83
N SER A 387 -7.11 23.47 -7.13
CA SER A 387 -6.73 24.88 -7.06
C SER A 387 -6.55 25.33 -5.61
N ASP A 388 -5.79 26.40 -5.37
CA ASP A 388 -5.63 26.95 -4.03
C ASP A 388 -6.96 27.46 -3.44
N ALA A 389 -7.89 27.87 -4.31
CA ALA A 389 -9.23 28.25 -3.89
C ALA A 389 -10.04 27.05 -3.38
N ASP A 390 -9.91 25.89 -4.03
CA ASP A 390 -10.55 24.65 -3.59
C ASP A 390 -9.97 24.14 -2.27
N ARG A 391 -8.64 24.19 -2.13
CA ARG A 391 -7.96 23.79 -0.89
C ARG A 391 -8.42 24.65 0.29
N ARG A 392 -8.47 25.97 0.12
CA ARG A 392 -8.96 26.89 1.16
C ARG A 392 -10.43 26.64 1.51
N HIS A 393 -11.27 26.31 0.52
CA HIS A 393 -12.68 25.96 0.76
C HIS A 393 -12.79 24.70 1.64
N LEU A 394 -12.06 23.65 1.30
CA LEU A 394 -12.05 22.39 2.07
C LEU A 394 -11.46 22.56 3.47
N GLN A 395 -10.37 23.32 3.61
CA GLN A 395 -9.80 23.67 4.91
C GLN A 395 -10.79 24.44 5.78
N LYS A 396 -11.52 25.41 5.21
CA LYS A 396 -12.54 26.16 5.95
C LYS A 396 -13.65 25.25 6.47
N LEU A 397 -14.13 24.33 5.64
CA LEU A 397 -15.14 23.35 6.07
C LEU A 397 -14.62 22.46 7.20
N TYR A 398 -13.40 21.96 7.05
CA TYR A 398 -12.75 21.16 8.09
C TYR A 398 -12.62 21.94 9.41
N ASP A 399 -12.06 23.15 9.36
CA ASP A 399 -11.88 24.01 10.54
C ASP A 399 -13.23 24.38 11.20
N THR A 400 -14.33 24.42 10.43
CA THR A 400 -15.67 24.75 10.93
C THR A 400 -16.35 23.56 11.61
N TYR A 401 -16.22 22.35 11.06
CA TYR A 401 -17.08 21.21 11.44
C TYR A 401 -16.34 20.06 12.13
N ALA A 402 -15.01 19.97 12.06
CA ALA A 402 -14.27 18.79 12.52
C ALA A 402 -14.46 18.53 14.03
N GLU A 403 -14.48 19.56 14.88
CA GLU A 403 -14.70 19.37 16.32
C GLU A 403 -16.09 18.82 16.64
N THR A 404 -17.13 19.42 16.05
CA THR A 404 -18.51 18.97 16.23
C THR A 404 -18.70 17.55 15.68
N ALA A 405 -18.11 17.25 14.53
CA ALA A 405 -18.13 15.91 13.94
C ALA A 405 -17.44 14.89 14.85
N ARG A 406 -16.25 15.20 15.39
CA ARG A 406 -15.55 14.33 16.35
C ARG A 406 -16.38 14.07 17.59
N ALA A 407 -17.02 15.09 18.16
CA ALA A 407 -17.88 14.93 19.32
C ALA A 407 -19.10 14.03 19.02
N ALA A 408 -19.74 14.22 17.86
CA ALA A 408 -20.83 13.38 17.40
C ALA A 408 -20.41 11.92 17.16
N MET A 409 -19.20 11.69 16.66
CA MET A 409 -18.67 10.35 16.36
C MET A 409 -18.20 9.60 17.61
N LEU A 410 -17.51 10.27 18.54
CA LEU A 410 -16.97 9.64 19.74
C LEU A 410 -18.05 9.26 20.77
N GLN A 411 -19.08 10.10 20.90
CA GLN A 411 -20.15 9.90 21.90
C GLN A 411 -21.51 10.29 21.31
N PRO A 412 -22.01 9.60 20.26
CA PRO A 412 -23.26 9.96 19.59
C PRO A 412 -24.43 10.04 20.57
N GLN A 413 -24.46 9.17 21.58
CA GLN A 413 -25.48 9.13 22.63
C GLN A 413 -25.50 10.33 23.59
N ARG A 414 -24.44 11.13 23.63
CA ARG A 414 -24.34 12.35 24.46
C ARG A 414 -24.28 13.62 23.64
N CYS A 415 -24.26 13.52 22.32
CA CYS A 415 -24.17 14.66 21.43
C CYS A 415 -25.59 15.21 21.16
N GLU A 416 -25.85 16.42 21.63
CA GLU A 416 -27.12 17.12 21.43
C GLU A 416 -27.17 17.93 20.12
N ALA A 417 -26.04 18.03 19.41
CA ALA A 417 -26.00 18.72 18.12
C ALA A 417 -26.90 17.98 17.12
N THR A 418 -27.62 18.74 16.29
CA THR A 418 -28.51 18.19 15.27
C THR A 418 -27.98 18.48 13.88
N LEU A 419 -28.35 17.64 12.90
CA LEU A 419 -28.09 17.93 11.50
C LEU A 419 -28.97 19.10 11.07
N THR A 420 -28.37 20.18 10.55
CA THR A 420 -29.11 21.37 10.13
C THR A 420 -29.23 21.43 8.62
N THR A 421 -30.16 22.25 8.12
CA THR A 421 -30.26 22.56 6.68
C THR A 421 -28.96 23.18 6.16
N GLU A 422 -28.26 23.96 6.98
CA GLU A 422 -26.97 24.56 6.62
C GLU A 422 -25.91 23.49 6.32
N HIS A 423 -25.87 22.39 7.09
CA HIS A 423 -24.95 21.28 6.82
C HIS A 423 -25.21 20.65 5.44
N ILE A 424 -26.48 20.42 5.09
CA ILE A 424 -26.86 19.87 3.78
C ILE A 424 -26.54 20.85 2.64
N ASP A 425 -26.79 22.14 2.84
CA ASP A 425 -26.50 23.16 1.84
C ASP A 425 -25.01 23.33 1.60
N GLU A 426 -24.17 23.29 2.65
CA GLU A 426 -22.70 23.30 2.50
C GLU A 426 -22.19 22.04 1.79
N ALA A 427 -22.75 20.86 2.08
CA ALA A 427 -22.43 19.64 1.35
C ALA A 427 -22.80 19.77 -0.14
N ARG A 428 -23.98 20.31 -0.46
CA ARG A 428 -24.43 20.53 -1.84
C ARG A 428 -23.58 21.55 -2.58
N LYS A 429 -23.20 22.67 -1.93
CA LYS A 429 -22.26 23.66 -2.50
C LYS A 429 -20.92 23.02 -2.82
N THR A 430 -20.42 22.18 -1.93
CA THR A 430 -19.14 21.47 -2.10
C THR A 430 -19.21 20.46 -3.23
N LEU A 431 -20.29 19.68 -3.33
CA LEU A 431 -20.53 18.76 -4.43
C LEU A 431 -20.52 19.50 -5.79
N ARG A 432 -21.26 20.60 -5.89
CA ARG A 432 -21.34 21.40 -7.12
C ARG A 432 -20.02 22.07 -7.49
N ARG A 433 -19.21 22.44 -6.50
CA ARG A 433 -17.85 22.97 -6.71
C ARG A 433 -16.94 21.96 -7.43
N PHE A 434 -17.18 20.67 -7.24
CA PHE A 434 -16.40 19.59 -7.82
C PHE A 434 -17.18 18.79 -8.88
N ALA A 435 -18.29 19.33 -9.38
CA ALA A 435 -19.13 18.69 -10.38
C ALA A 435 -18.39 18.38 -11.68
N ASP A 436 -17.39 19.19 -12.03
CA ASP A 436 -16.52 19.00 -13.20
C ASP A 436 -15.65 17.73 -13.14
N ARG A 437 -15.57 17.08 -11.97
CA ARG A 437 -14.76 15.88 -11.70
C ARG A 437 -15.58 14.61 -11.55
N LEU A 438 -16.90 14.73 -11.72
CA LEU A 438 -17.85 13.64 -11.60
C LEU A 438 -18.47 13.38 -12.97
N THR A 439 -18.88 12.13 -13.23
CA THR A 439 -19.78 11.88 -14.35
C THR A 439 -21.16 12.43 -14.05
N THR A 440 -22.00 12.58 -15.08
CA THR A 440 -23.39 13.04 -14.90
C THR A 440 -24.14 12.12 -13.94
N GLU A 441 -23.97 10.80 -14.07
CA GLU A 441 -24.62 9.79 -13.23
C GLU A 441 -24.14 9.89 -11.78
N GLU A 442 -22.82 10.07 -11.56
CA GLU A 442 -22.24 10.25 -10.23
C GLU A 442 -22.77 11.52 -9.55
N LEU A 443 -22.84 12.64 -10.29
CA LEU A 443 -23.35 13.90 -9.76
C LEU A 443 -24.84 13.80 -9.42
N THR A 444 -25.65 13.20 -10.29
CA THR A 444 -27.08 12.98 -10.05
C THR A 444 -27.30 12.09 -8.83
N ALA A 445 -26.61 10.96 -8.73
CA ALA A 445 -26.71 10.08 -7.57
C ALA A 445 -26.29 10.79 -6.27
N ALA A 446 -25.23 11.59 -6.29
CA ALA A 446 -24.79 12.35 -5.13
C ALA A 446 -25.81 13.43 -4.71
N GLU A 447 -26.47 14.11 -5.66
CA GLU A 447 -27.54 15.07 -5.34
C GLU A 447 -28.77 14.36 -4.74
N GLU A 448 -29.12 13.16 -5.22
CA GLU A 448 -30.20 12.33 -4.67
C GLU A 448 -29.88 11.81 -3.25
N VAL A 449 -28.62 11.42 -2.98
CA VAL A 449 -28.17 11.07 -1.62
C VAL A 449 -28.34 12.26 -0.67
N LEU A 450 -27.95 13.46 -1.09
CA LEU A 450 -28.15 14.68 -0.30
C LEU A 450 -29.64 15.02 -0.14
N ALA A 451 -30.50 14.61 -1.09
CA ALA A 451 -31.94 14.76 -0.96
C ALA A 451 -32.50 13.84 0.14
N LEU A 452 -32.08 12.57 0.18
CA LEU A 452 -32.43 11.63 1.25
C LEU A 452 -31.93 12.10 2.62
N ALA A 453 -30.76 12.73 2.68
CA ALA A 453 -30.20 13.27 3.91
C ALA A 453 -31.03 14.43 4.50
N ASN A 454 -31.93 15.07 3.73
CA ASN A 454 -32.83 16.09 4.28
C ASN A 454 -33.80 15.52 5.34
N ASP A 455 -34.18 14.26 5.23
CA ASP A 455 -35.09 13.60 6.19
C ASP A 455 -34.44 13.43 7.58
N ALA A 456 -33.11 13.59 7.65
CA ALA A 456 -32.32 13.60 8.87
C ALA A 456 -32.15 14.99 9.49
N VAL A 457 -32.60 16.07 8.84
CA VAL A 457 -32.51 17.43 9.40
C VAL A 457 -33.33 17.52 10.69
N GLY A 458 -32.74 18.11 11.72
CA GLY A 458 -33.30 18.22 13.06
C GLY A 458 -33.04 17.01 13.96
N ARG A 459 -32.45 15.93 13.43
CA ARG A 459 -32.12 14.72 14.21
C ARG A 459 -30.74 14.78 14.84
N THR A 460 -30.60 14.19 16.01
CA THR A 460 -29.32 13.93 16.71
C THR A 460 -28.55 12.76 16.06
N PRO A 461 -27.24 12.60 16.30
CA PRO A 461 -26.46 11.50 15.75
C PRO A 461 -27.05 10.11 16.04
N MET A 462 -27.60 9.88 17.25
CA MET A 462 -28.25 8.60 17.57
C MET A 462 -29.54 8.37 16.80
N GLU A 463 -30.34 9.41 16.57
CA GLU A 463 -31.57 9.29 15.78
C GLU A 463 -31.26 9.05 14.30
N ILE A 464 -30.16 9.62 13.80
CA ILE A 464 -29.65 9.34 12.46
C ILE A 464 -29.17 7.89 12.36
N LEU A 465 -28.37 7.41 13.31
CA LEU A 465 -27.92 6.01 13.34
C LEU A 465 -29.09 5.02 13.35
N ARG A 466 -30.17 5.32 14.10
CA ARG A 466 -31.39 4.50 14.07
C ARG A 466 -32.09 4.54 12.71
N MET A 467 -32.14 5.70 12.07
CA MET A 467 -32.70 5.84 10.72
C MET A 467 -31.90 5.03 9.69
N LEU A 468 -30.58 4.92 9.85
CA LEU A 468 -29.72 4.12 8.96
C LEU A 468 -29.94 2.61 9.07
N ASP A 469 -30.74 2.13 10.04
CA ASP A 469 -31.12 0.71 10.13
C ASP A 469 -32.45 0.39 9.44
N ASP A 470 -32.93 1.27 8.56
CA ASP A 470 -34.17 1.11 7.80
C ASP A 470 -33.96 0.35 6.47
N GLU A 471 -34.82 -0.63 6.21
CA GLU A 471 -34.74 -1.50 5.01
C GLU A 471 -35.14 -0.75 3.72
N GLN A 472 -36.13 0.15 3.78
CA GLN A 472 -36.53 0.92 2.60
C GLN A 472 -35.45 1.93 2.22
N LEU A 473 -34.79 2.51 3.22
CA LEU A 473 -33.64 3.40 3.00
C LEU A 473 -32.45 2.65 2.40
N LEU A 474 -32.21 1.40 2.82
CA LEU A 474 -31.19 0.54 2.21
C LEU A 474 -31.51 0.27 0.74
N GLN A 475 -32.75 -0.09 0.42
CA GLN A 475 -33.15 -0.36 -0.97
C GLN A 475 -32.94 0.86 -1.87
N LYS A 476 -33.32 2.07 -1.40
CA LYS A 476 -33.06 3.32 -2.14
C LYS A 476 -31.56 3.57 -2.34
N ALA A 477 -30.74 3.29 -1.33
CA ALA A 477 -29.28 3.44 -1.42
C ALA A 477 -28.68 2.46 -2.44
N GLN A 478 -29.18 1.22 -2.51
CA GLN A 478 -28.76 0.22 -3.49
C GLN A 478 -29.12 0.64 -4.91
N GLU A 479 -30.36 1.06 -5.15
CA GLU A 479 -30.84 1.56 -6.45
C GLU A 479 -30.05 2.79 -6.92
N LEU A 480 -29.57 3.63 -5.99
CA LEU A 480 -28.69 4.76 -6.30
C LEU A 480 -27.32 4.30 -6.79
N VAL A 481 -26.68 3.36 -6.10
CA VAL A 481 -25.36 2.85 -6.46
C VAL A 481 -25.40 2.07 -7.78
N GLU A 482 -26.42 1.23 -7.99
CA GLU A 482 -26.58 0.45 -9.22
C GLU A 482 -26.77 1.31 -10.47
N ARG A 483 -27.34 2.51 -10.33
CA ARG A 483 -27.51 3.47 -11.44
C ARG A 483 -26.22 4.14 -11.88
N VAL A 484 -25.13 4.03 -11.12
CA VAL A 484 -23.87 4.70 -11.40
C VAL A 484 -22.89 3.69 -12.02
N PRO A 485 -22.66 3.71 -13.36
CA PRO A 485 -21.86 2.68 -14.03
C PRO A 485 -20.40 2.65 -13.61
N THR A 486 -19.93 3.72 -12.97
CA THR A 486 -18.57 3.86 -12.47
C THR A 486 -18.36 3.26 -11.08
N LEU A 487 -19.43 2.90 -10.38
CA LEU A 487 -19.37 2.31 -9.04
C LEU A 487 -19.63 0.80 -9.09
N CYS A 488 -18.87 0.06 -8.30
CA CYS A 488 -19.12 -1.34 -8.02
C CYS A 488 -20.09 -1.46 -6.83
N ALA A 489 -21.14 -2.25 -6.99
CA ALA A 489 -22.06 -2.57 -5.90
C ALA A 489 -21.42 -3.60 -4.94
N PRO A 490 -21.64 -3.49 -3.62
CA PRO A 490 -21.22 -4.49 -2.66
C PRO A 490 -21.80 -5.87 -2.99
N GLY A 491 -20.96 -6.91 -3.02
CA GLY A 491 -21.43 -8.28 -3.21
C GLY A 491 -21.88 -8.65 -4.64
N SER A 492 -21.70 -7.78 -5.63
CA SER A 492 -21.82 -8.19 -7.04
C SER A 492 -20.63 -9.07 -7.41
N GLY A 493 -20.73 -10.37 -7.08
CA GLY A 493 -19.89 -11.37 -7.73
C GLY A 493 -20.04 -11.24 -9.24
N ARG A 494 -18.92 -11.35 -9.97
CA ARG A 494 -18.90 -11.48 -11.43
C ARG A 494 -19.88 -12.58 -11.85
N ARG A 495 -21.11 -12.22 -12.20
CA ARG A 495 -21.94 -13.06 -13.05
C ARG A 495 -21.38 -12.91 -14.45
N GLY A 496 -20.96 -14.04 -15.03
CA GLY A 496 -20.56 -14.11 -16.42
C GLY A 496 -21.71 -13.64 -17.31
N ASP A 497 -21.59 -12.44 -17.84
CA ASP A 497 -21.77 -12.08 -19.25
C ASP A 497 -21.74 -10.54 -19.35
N GLY A 498 -20.77 -10.02 -20.11
CA GLY A 498 -20.64 -8.59 -20.43
C GLY A 498 -19.79 -7.80 -19.42
N GLY A 499 -18.60 -7.38 -19.86
CA GLY A 499 -17.77 -6.45 -19.10
C GLY A 499 -18.54 -5.16 -18.79
N CYS A 500 -18.29 -4.59 -17.60
CA CYS A 500 -18.64 -3.20 -17.34
C CYS A 500 -17.93 -2.35 -18.40
N GLY A 501 -18.71 -1.83 -19.35
CA GLY A 501 -18.23 -1.21 -20.57
C GLY A 501 -17.30 -0.04 -20.31
N CYS A 502 -16.00 -0.26 -20.54
CA CYS A 502 -15.02 0.82 -20.61
C CYS A 502 -14.81 1.16 -22.09
N GLY A 503 -15.66 2.05 -22.60
CA GLY A 503 -15.44 2.68 -23.91
C GLY A 503 -14.17 3.52 -23.86
N GLY A 504 -13.14 3.08 -24.56
CA GLY A 504 -12.01 3.92 -24.94
C GLY A 504 -12.49 5.02 -25.89
N GLY A 505 -12.41 6.27 -25.44
CA GLY A 505 -12.58 7.43 -26.32
C GLY A 505 -11.51 7.41 -27.41
N GLY A 506 -11.95 7.13 -28.63
CA GLY A 506 -11.11 7.03 -29.82
C GLY A 506 -10.34 8.30 -30.13
N SER A 507 -9.13 8.09 -30.60
CA SER A 507 -8.25 9.06 -31.23
C SER A 507 -8.94 9.83 -32.35
N ALA A 508 -8.91 11.16 -32.26
CA ALA A 508 -9.18 12.03 -33.40
C ALA A 508 -8.04 11.88 -34.41
N GLY A 509 -8.32 11.20 -35.52
CA GLY A 509 -7.48 11.21 -36.72
C GLY A 509 -7.67 12.51 -37.50
N HIS A 510 -6.59 13.26 -37.68
CA HIS A 510 -6.46 14.24 -38.77
C HIS A 510 -6.35 13.51 -40.11
N GLY A 511 -7.10 13.97 -41.11
CA GLY A 511 -6.91 13.59 -42.51
C GLY A 511 -8.14 13.92 -43.36
N GLY A 512 -8.12 15.08 -44.03
CA GLY A 512 -9.14 15.52 -44.99
C GLY A 512 -9.28 17.03 -45.01
#